data_AF-A0A950TTJ4-F1
#
_entry.id   AF-A0A950TTJ4-F1
#
_cell.length_a   1.000
_cell.length_b   1.000
_cell.length_c   1.000
_cell.angle_alpha   90.00
_cell.angle_beta   90.00
_cell.angle_gamma   90.00
#
_symmetry.space_group_name_H-M   'P 1'
#
loop_
_entity.id
_entity.type
_entity.pdbx_description
1 polymer ?
#
loop_
_entity_poly.entity_id
_entity_poly.type
_entity_poly.pdbx_seq_one_letter_code
_entity_poly.pdbx_strand_id
1 'polypeptide(L)' 'MYRQDSWMSEADVQEAADRQTASLGGVAITLVLLILGLLLVRQLHTKAAIEDCLMAGRINCDLLVTGP' A
#
# COMPACT_ATOMS: atom_id res chain seq x y z
N MET A 1 -35.07 35.27 -23.30
CA MET A 1 -34.23 35.95 -22.28
C MET A 1 -33.54 34.86 -21.48
N TYR A 2 -32.40 34.36 -21.94
CA TYR A 2 -31.59 33.36 -21.23
C TYR A 2 -30.29 34.03 -20.81
N ARG A 3 -30.06 34.20 -19.50
CA ARG A 3 -28.70 34.34 -18.93
C ARG A 3 -28.74 34.20 -17.41
N GLN A 4 -28.89 32.97 -16.93
CA GLN A 4 -28.79 32.65 -15.50
C GLN A 4 -27.67 31.63 -15.20
N ASP A 5 -26.75 31.40 -16.15
CA ASP A 5 -25.71 30.36 -16.07
C ASP A 5 -24.27 30.91 -16.10
N SER A 6 -24.05 32.18 -15.74
CA SER A 6 -22.69 32.76 -15.73
C SER A 6 -22.00 32.73 -14.36
N TRP A 7 -22.62 32.15 -13.34
CA TRP A 7 -22.16 32.24 -11.94
C TRP A 7 -21.73 30.90 -11.33
N MET A 8 -21.86 29.79 -12.05
CA MET A 8 -21.09 28.58 -11.70
C MET A 8 -19.69 28.80 -12.27
N SER A 9 -18.84 29.39 -11.43
CA SER A 9 -17.44 29.62 -11.78
C SER A 9 -16.81 28.27 -12.05
N GLU A 10 -15.98 28.14 -13.09
CA GLU A 10 -15.23 26.91 -13.36
C GLU A 10 -14.48 26.41 -12.11
N ALA A 11 -14.15 27.32 -11.19
CA ALA A 11 -13.63 27.04 -9.86
C ALA A 11 -14.54 26.15 -8.98
N ASP A 12 -15.86 26.33 -8.98
CA ASP A 12 -16.79 25.53 -8.17
C ASP A 12 -16.91 24.10 -8.70
N VAL A 13 -16.87 23.94 -10.03
CA VAL A 13 -16.84 22.64 -10.70
C VAL A 13 -15.50 21.93 -10.46
N GLN A 14 -14.40 22.68 -10.54
CA GLN A 14 -13.06 22.20 -10.26
C GLN A 14 -12.93 21.76 -8.79
N GLU A 15 -13.43 22.56 -7.84
CA GLU A 15 -13.35 22.26 -6.40
C GLU A 15 -14.17 21.01 -6.02
N ALA A 16 -15.33 20.80 -6.66
CA ALA A 16 -16.09 19.58 -6.50
C ALA A 16 -15.35 18.34 -7.06
N ALA A 17 -14.68 18.49 -8.20
CA ALA A 17 -13.85 17.44 -8.80
C ALA A 17 -12.58 17.14 -7.97
N ASP A 18 -11.96 18.17 -7.40
CA ASP A 18 -10.75 18.03 -6.59
C ASP A 18 -11.04 17.31 -5.26
N ARG A 19 -12.21 17.53 -4.65
CA ARG A 19 -12.66 16.78 -3.45
C ARG A 19 -12.83 15.29 -3.70
N GLN A 20 -13.29 14.89 -4.88
CA GLN A 20 -13.37 13.47 -5.26
C GLN A 20 -11.98 12.87 -5.47
N THR A 21 -11.07 13.64 -6.09
CA THR A 21 -9.71 13.22 -6.39
C THR A 21 -8.84 13.13 -5.13
N ALA A 22 -9.02 14.04 -4.18
CA ALA A 22 -8.34 14.03 -2.87
C ALA A 22 -8.70 12.77 -2.05
N SER A 23 -9.96 12.31 -2.13
CA SER A 23 -10.39 11.06 -1.49
C SER A 23 -9.71 9.83 -2.11
N LEU A 24 -9.52 9.82 -3.44
CA LEU A 24 -8.83 8.75 -4.17
C LEU A 24 -7.33 8.68 -3.84
N GLY A 25 -6.68 9.83 -3.63
CA GLY A 25 -5.24 9.89 -3.29
C GLY A 25 -4.90 9.16 -1.99
N GLY A 26 -5.70 9.35 -0.94
CA GLY A 26 -5.49 8.66 0.34
C GLY A 26 -5.66 7.14 0.23
N VAL A 27 -6.66 6.69 -0.54
CA VAL A 27 -6.90 5.26 -0.78
C VAL A 27 -5.75 4.63 -1.59
N ALA A 28 -5.23 5.33 -2.61
CA ALA A 28 -4.11 4.84 -3.39
C ALA A 28 -2.85 4.64 -2.53
N ILE A 29 -2.52 5.62 -1.67
CA ILE A 29 -1.35 5.54 -0.78
C ILE A 29 -1.48 4.38 0.21
N THR A 30 -2.65 4.23 0.84
CA THR A 30 -2.88 3.14 1.80
C THR A 30 -2.78 1.77 1.15
N LEU A 31 -3.31 1.60 -0.07
CA LEU A 31 -3.14 0.35 -0.84
C LEU A 31 -1.67 0.05 -1.14
N VAL A 32 -0.89 1.03 -1.58
CA VAL A 32 0.53 0.86 -1.86
C VAL A 32 1.29 0.45 -0.60
N LEU A 33 1.03 1.11 0.53
CA LEU A 33 1.66 0.76 1.81
C LEU A 33 1.29 -0.66 2.28
N LEU A 34 0.03 -1.08 2.09
CA LEU A 34 -0.39 -2.44 2.42
C LEU A 34 0.32 -3.49 1.58
N ILE A 35 0.42 -3.29 0.27
CA ILE A 35 1.11 -4.21 -0.64
C ILE A 35 2.59 -4.32 -0.27
N LEU A 36 3.26 -3.18 -0.05
CA LEU A 36 4.66 -3.13 0.36
C LEU A 36 4.87 -3.82 1.72
N GLY A 37 4.01 -3.53 2.70
CA GLY A 37 4.08 -4.16 4.02
C GLY A 37 3.94 -5.68 3.96
N LEU A 38 2.98 -6.19 3.17
CA LEU A 38 2.80 -7.64 2.99
C LEU A 38 4.00 -8.30 2.29
N LEU A 39 4.55 -7.65 1.26
CA LEU A 39 5.75 -8.14 0.58
C LEU A 39 6.95 -8.18 1.51
N LEU A 40 7.15 -7.11 2.30
CA LEU A 40 8.21 -7.05 3.29
C LEU A 40 8.06 -8.13 4.35
N VAL A 41 6.87 -8.33 4.90
CA VAL A 41 6.62 -9.38 5.90
C VAL A 41 6.90 -10.77 5.32
N ARG A 42 6.50 -11.05 4.07
CA ARG A 42 6.82 -12.34 3.43
C ARG A 42 8.33 -12.55 3.24
N GLN A 43 9.04 -11.52 2.82
CA GLN A 43 10.49 -11.57 2.62
C GLN A 43 11.26 -11.63 3.94
N LEU A 44 10.75 -10.99 4.99
CA LEU A 44 11.35 -11.06 6.33
C LEU A 44 11.07 -12.40 6.98
N HIS A 45 9.87 -12.97 6.85
CA HIS A 45 9.54 -14.23 7.50
C HIS A 45 10.43 -15.38 7.01
N THR A 46 10.77 -15.40 5.73
CA THR A 46 11.70 -16.40 5.17
C THR A 46 13.13 -16.21 5.65
N LYS A 47 13.60 -14.96 5.74
CA LYS A 47 14.95 -14.64 6.22
C LYS A 47 15.11 -14.81 7.72
N ALA A 48 14.15 -14.30 8.50
CA ALA A 48 14.14 -14.38 9.96
C ALA A 48 14.09 -15.83 10.45
N ALA A 49 13.35 -16.72 9.77
CA ALA A 49 13.32 -18.14 10.13
C ALA A 49 14.70 -18.82 10.04
N ILE A 50 15.55 -18.39 9.09
CA ILE A 50 16.91 -18.91 8.94
C ILE A 50 17.82 -18.30 10.02
N GLU A 51 17.69 -17.00 10.24
CA GLU A 51 18.52 -16.25 11.20
C GLU A 51 18.25 -16.68 12.65
N ASP A 52 16.99 -16.87 13.03
CA ASP A 52 16.59 -17.44 14.33
C ASP A 52 17.10 -18.88 14.50
N CYS A 53 17.06 -19.69 13.45
CA CYS A 53 17.54 -21.07 13.49
C CYS A 53 19.06 -21.15 13.67
N LEU A 54 19.79 -20.22 13.05
CA LEU A 54 21.24 -20.08 13.20
C LEU A 54 21.61 -19.51 14.59
N MET A 55 20.89 -18.50 15.09
CA MET A 55 21.04 -18.01 16.47
C MET A 55 20.70 -19.07 17.52
N ALA A 56 19.75 -19.95 17.25
CA ALA A 56 19.39 -21.08 18.11
C ALA A 56 20.42 -22.23 18.06
N GLY A 57 21.48 -22.13 17.24
CA GLY A 57 22.54 -23.13 17.14
C GLY A 57 22.08 -24.46 16.52
N ARG A 58 20.94 -24.47 15.80
CA ARG A 58 20.45 -25.65 15.10
C ARG A 58 21.23 -25.81 13.78
N ILE A 59 21.67 -27.02 13.49
CA ILE A 59 22.39 -27.36 12.25
C ILE A 59 21.45 -27.78 11.10
N ASN A 60 20.18 -28.04 11.39
CA ASN A 60 19.20 -28.58 10.42
C ASN A 60 18.34 -27.49 9.76
N CYS A 61 18.83 -26.25 9.66
CA CYS A 61 18.06 -25.12 9.14
C CYS A 61 17.79 -25.21 7.62
N ASP A 62 18.46 -26.14 6.93
CA ASP A 62 18.23 -26.47 5.52
C ASP A 62 16.78 -26.92 5.25
N LEU A 63 16.17 -27.68 6.17
CA LEU A 63 14.77 -28.12 6.08
C LEU A 63 13.75 -26.96 6.05
N LEU A 64 14.12 -25.77 6.57
CA LEU A 64 13.28 -24.57 6.50
C LEU A 64 13.40 -23.84 5.14
N VAL A 65 14.51 -24.03 4.42
CA VAL A 65 14.75 -23.47 3.08
C VAL A 65 14.16 -24.36 2.00
N THR A 66 14.24 -25.68 2.18
CA THR A 66 13.83 -26.64 1.15
C THR A 66 12.32 -26.89 1.11
N GLY A 67 11.57 -26.64 2.19
CA GLY A 67 10.14 -26.95 2.25
C GLY A 67 9.84 -28.45 2.03
N PRO A 68 8.60 -28.93 2.26
CA PRO A 68 8.20 -30.26 1.81
C PRO A 68 8.18 -30.38 0.29
#